data_AF-A0A7S3IWU8-F1
#
_entry.id   AF-A0A7S3IWU8-F1
#
_cell.length_a   1.000
_cell.length_b   1.000
_cell.length_c   1.000
_cell.angle_alpha   90.00
_cell.angle_beta   90.00
_cell.angle_gamma   90.00
#
_symmetry.space_group_name_H-M   'P 1'
#
loop_
_entity.id
_entity.type
_entity.pdbx_description
1 polymer ?
#
loop_
_entity_poly.entity_id
_entity_poly.type
_entity_poly.pdbx_seq_one_letter_code
_entity_poly.pdbx_strand_id
1 'polypeptide(L)'
;MALQQLLNSAAPTDFDELLFWGRISGVKADYFIAMGVIYNERFEFPEKKFYWCSSANNMVFEPFPELNDQHKHKVDDFANKMFQGTPAEVLVAVEKPEDAAEAEKRAQEAAAREAARDELESTEEIDPNSLIVRINFKEIDRLHYHVRAIENDCHIIPQGAMKLTPKHEVHRNEAFNGLPDGECFSLEFYSHFRNVQ
;
A
#
# COMPACT_ATOMS: atom_id res chain seq x y z
N MET A 1 -0.98 13.52 18.55
CA MET A 1 -2.12 12.73 19.05
C MET A 1 -2.57 11.67 18.04
N ALA A 2 -2.64 11.97 16.74
CA ALA A 2 -3.04 11.02 15.69
C ALA A 2 -2.22 9.70 15.62
N LEU A 3 -0.88 9.77 15.59
CA LEU A 3 -0.03 8.56 15.57
C LEU A 3 -0.16 7.72 16.85
N GLN A 4 -0.31 8.38 18.01
CA GLN A 4 -0.55 7.69 19.28
C GLN A 4 -1.88 6.92 19.26
N GLN A 5 -2.91 7.49 18.62
CA GLN A 5 -4.19 6.81 18.45
C GLN A 5 -4.02 5.54 17.62
N LEU A 6 -3.27 5.60 16.50
CA LEU A 6 -2.98 4.42 15.69
C LEU A 6 -2.24 3.34 16.49
N LEU A 7 -1.23 3.73 17.26
CA LEU A 7 -0.51 2.80 18.15
C LEU A 7 -1.42 2.15 19.19
N ASN A 8 -2.42 2.88 19.68
CA ASN A 8 -3.36 2.36 20.68
C ASN A 8 -4.45 1.47 20.08
N SER A 9 -4.79 1.64 18.79
CA SER A 9 -5.84 0.87 18.10
C SER A 9 -5.30 -0.31 17.30
N ALA A 10 -4.01 -0.32 16.97
CA ALA A 10 -3.38 -1.36 16.16
C ALA A 10 -3.27 -2.69 16.94
N ALA A 11 -3.47 -3.79 16.23
CA ALA A 11 -3.17 -5.11 16.75
C ALA A 11 -1.65 -5.35 16.76
N PRO A 12 -1.13 -6.23 17.63
CA PRO A 12 0.29 -6.59 17.65
C PRO A 12 0.82 -7.17 16.32
N THR A 13 -0.07 -7.64 15.44
CA THR A 13 0.25 -8.23 14.14
C THR A 13 0.19 -7.22 12.99
N ASP A 14 -0.20 -5.97 13.25
CA ASP A 14 -0.39 -4.98 12.19
C ASP A 14 0.94 -4.42 11.68
N PHE A 15 1.91 -4.24 12.57
CA PHE A 15 3.27 -3.79 12.27
C PHE A 15 4.20 -4.08 13.44
N ASP A 16 5.47 -4.37 13.14
CA ASP A 16 6.54 -4.47 14.13
C ASP A 16 7.19 -3.10 14.37
N GLU A 17 7.23 -2.24 13.35
CA GLU A 17 7.79 -0.90 13.41
C GLU A 17 6.84 0.09 12.71
N LEU A 18 6.53 1.22 13.36
CA LEU A 18 5.71 2.29 12.79
C LEU A 18 6.58 3.54 12.56
N LEU A 19 6.66 3.96 11.30
CA LEU A 19 7.46 5.09 10.85
C LEU A 19 6.54 6.19 10.32
N PHE A 20 6.90 7.45 10.57
CA PHE A 20 6.30 8.56 9.85
C PHE A 20 6.96 8.66 8.47
N TRP A 21 6.19 8.38 7.42
CA TRP A 21 6.70 8.35 6.05
C TRP A 21 6.86 9.76 5.49
N GLY A 22 5.87 10.63 5.71
CA GLY A 22 5.95 12.01 5.25
C GLY A 22 4.60 12.69 5.08
N ARG A 23 4.62 13.80 4.33
CA ARG A 23 3.46 14.63 4.03
C ARG A 23 3.36 14.87 2.53
N ILE A 24 2.18 14.64 1.97
CA ILE A 24 1.85 15.01 0.59
C ILE A 24 0.95 16.25 0.66
N SER A 25 1.43 17.35 0.10
CA SER A 25 0.66 18.59 0.09
C SER A 25 -0.48 18.52 -0.91
N GLY A 26 -1.65 19.01 -0.51
CA GLY A 26 -2.84 19.13 -1.36
C GLY A 26 -3.30 20.57 -1.47
N VAL A 27 -4.26 20.83 -2.35
CA VAL A 27 -4.81 22.18 -2.56
C VAL A 27 -5.68 22.61 -1.38
N LYS A 28 -6.61 21.75 -0.93
CA LYS A 28 -7.53 22.07 0.18
C LYS A 28 -7.03 21.53 1.52
N ALA A 29 -6.44 20.35 1.51
CA ALA A 29 -5.92 19.69 2.70
C ALA A 29 -4.69 18.85 2.36
N ASP A 30 -3.77 18.76 3.32
CA ASP A 30 -2.59 17.91 3.23
C ASP A 30 -2.92 16.48 3.67
N TYR A 31 -2.15 15.53 3.16
CA TYR A 31 -2.15 14.14 3.58
C TYR A 31 -0.89 13.83 4.38
N PHE A 32 -1.06 13.20 5.53
CA PHE A 32 0.04 12.69 6.35
C PHE A 32 0.05 11.17 6.25
N ILE A 33 1.22 10.61 5.97
CA ILE A 33 1.39 9.19 5.71
C ILE A 33 2.26 8.58 6.80
N ALA A 34 1.81 7.45 7.33
CA ALA A 34 2.59 6.57 8.19
C ALA A 34 2.79 5.22 7.50
N MET A 35 3.87 4.55 7.84
CA MET A 35 4.23 3.26 7.28
C MET A 35 4.51 2.29 8.43
N GLY A 36 3.75 1.20 8.47
CA GLY A 36 4.02 0.04 9.29
C GLY A 36 4.88 -0.96 8.53
N VAL A 37 5.98 -1.41 9.13
CA VAL A 37 6.84 -2.46 8.58
C VAL A 37 6.65 -3.72 9.41
N ILE A 38 6.38 -4.84 8.73
CA ILE A 38 6.21 -6.16 9.33
C ILE A 38 7.39 -7.02 8.89
N TYR A 39 8.24 -7.38 9.84
CA TYR A 39 9.41 -8.23 9.64
C TYR A 39 9.11 -9.69 9.96
N ASN A 40 8.30 -9.94 10.98
CA ASN A 40 7.98 -11.28 11.44
C ASN A 40 7.13 -12.04 10.40
N GLU A 41 7.46 -13.31 10.18
CA GLU A 41 6.71 -14.21 9.28
C GLU A 41 6.63 -13.69 7.83
N ARG A 42 7.65 -12.94 7.39
CA ARG A 42 7.79 -12.45 6.02
C ARG A 42 9.08 -12.98 5.40
N PHE A 43 8.91 -13.83 4.39
CA PHE A 43 10.01 -14.44 3.66
C PHE A 43 10.67 -13.41 2.74
N GLU A 44 12.00 -13.34 2.79
CA GLU A 44 12.90 -12.48 2.00
C GLU A 44 12.78 -10.97 2.22
N PHE A 45 11.57 -10.40 2.16
CA PHE A 45 11.38 -8.96 2.26
C PHE A 45 10.19 -8.61 3.16
N PRO A 46 10.32 -7.61 4.06
CA PRO A 46 9.24 -7.25 4.97
C PRO A 46 8.08 -6.62 4.23
N GLU A 47 6.88 -6.82 4.79
CA GLU A 47 5.68 -6.19 4.26
C GLU A 47 5.57 -4.76 4.78
N LYS A 48 5.21 -3.83 3.90
CA LYS A 48 4.99 -2.43 4.22
C LYS A 48 3.51 -2.12 4.07
N LYS A 49 2.86 -1.76 5.18
CA LYS A 49 1.49 -1.27 5.21
C LYS A 49 1.49 0.24 5.35
N PHE A 50 0.68 0.92 4.55
CA PHE A 50 0.57 2.37 4.60
C PHE A 50 -0.72 2.77 5.31
N TYR A 51 -0.61 3.85 6.07
CA TYR A 51 -1.72 4.51 6.73
C TYR A 51 -1.73 5.97 6.32
N TRP A 52 -2.91 6.55 6.17
CA TRP A 52 -3.06 7.95 5.84
C TRP A 52 -3.98 8.65 6.84
N CYS A 53 -3.73 9.93 7.05
CA CYS A 53 -4.71 10.81 7.68
C CYS A 53 -4.72 12.17 6.98
N SER A 54 -5.82 12.87 7.09
CA SER A 54 -5.99 14.22 6.56
C SER A 54 -6.98 14.99 7.43
N SER A 55 -7.08 16.30 7.21
CA SER A 55 -8.14 17.09 7.85
C SER A 55 -9.54 16.57 7.51
N ALA A 56 -9.71 15.89 6.37
CA ALA A 56 -10.98 15.32 5.92
C ALA A 56 -11.48 14.16 6.79
N ASN A 57 -10.59 13.42 7.47
CA ASN A 57 -10.94 12.29 8.34
C ASN A 57 -10.60 12.59 9.82
N ASN A 58 -10.71 13.86 10.21
CA ASN A 58 -10.43 14.32 11.58
C ASN A 58 -9.01 13.98 12.07
N MET A 59 -8.04 13.88 11.15
CA MET A 59 -6.65 13.53 11.46
C MET A 59 -6.51 12.14 12.12
N VAL A 60 -7.39 11.20 11.78
CA VAL A 60 -7.32 9.80 12.24
C VAL A 60 -6.58 8.98 11.18
N PHE A 61 -5.59 8.18 11.60
CA PHE A 61 -4.89 7.31 10.68
C PHE A 61 -5.72 6.07 10.36
N GLU A 62 -5.96 5.86 9.07
CA GLU A 62 -6.69 4.71 8.53
C GLU A 62 -5.80 3.98 7.52
N PRO A 63 -5.90 2.64 7.41
CA PRO A 63 -5.18 1.91 6.38
C PRO A 63 -5.65 2.35 4.99
N PHE A 64 -4.75 2.31 4.01
CA PHE A 64 -5.14 2.50 2.63
C PHE A 64 -6.04 1.34 2.15
N PRO A 65 -6.98 1.60 1.22
CA PRO A 65 -7.72 0.54 0.56
C PRO A 65 -6.80 -0.32 -0.31
N GLU A 66 -7.29 -1.50 -0.68
CA GLU A 66 -6.60 -2.39 -1.62
C GLU A 66 -6.31 -1.68 -2.94
N LEU A 67 -5.17 -2.02 -3.55
CA LEU A 67 -4.71 -1.36 -4.75
C LEU A 67 -5.62 -1.73 -5.93
N ASN A 68 -6.32 -0.74 -6.49
CA ASN A 68 -7.16 -0.96 -7.67
C ASN A 68 -6.28 -1.01 -8.94
N ASP A 69 -5.92 -2.21 -9.39
CA ASP A 69 -5.08 -2.43 -10.59
C ASP A 69 -5.77 -2.09 -11.92
N GLN A 70 -7.09 -1.88 -11.94
CA GLN A 70 -7.86 -1.69 -13.18
C GLN A 70 -7.52 -0.38 -13.90
N HIS A 71 -7.10 0.63 -13.14
CA HIS A 71 -6.82 1.97 -13.68
C HIS A 71 -5.35 2.35 -13.56
N LYS A 72 -4.42 1.38 -13.41
CA LYS A 72 -2.98 1.65 -13.26
C LYS A 72 -2.43 2.57 -14.36
N HIS A 73 -2.82 2.34 -15.61
CA HIS A 73 -2.41 3.18 -16.74
C HIS A 73 -2.95 4.61 -16.68
N LYS A 74 -4.09 4.83 -16.02
CA LYS A 74 -4.70 6.16 -15.89
C LYS A 74 -4.03 6.98 -14.79
N VAL A 75 -3.27 6.37 -13.87
CA VAL A 75 -2.56 7.09 -12.81
C VAL A 75 -1.62 8.13 -13.42
N ASP A 76 -0.92 7.77 -14.49
CA ASP A 76 0.05 8.62 -15.18
C ASP A 76 -0.60 9.86 -15.82
N ASP A 77 -1.84 9.76 -16.28
CA ASP A 77 -2.61 10.91 -16.83
C ASP A 77 -2.83 12.02 -15.79
N PHE A 78 -2.79 11.66 -14.50
CA PHE A 78 -2.94 12.60 -13.38
C PHE A 78 -1.60 13.04 -12.77
N ALA A 79 -0.46 12.58 -13.29
CA ALA A 79 0.86 12.89 -12.73
C ALA A 79 1.15 14.40 -12.67
N ASN A 80 0.67 15.17 -13.64
CA ASN A 80 0.85 16.63 -13.70
C ASN A 80 -0.17 17.43 -12.87
N LYS A 81 -1.15 16.78 -12.23
CA LYS A 81 -2.20 17.46 -11.46
C LYS A 81 -1.89 17.39 -9.97
N MET A 82 -2.16 18.48 -9.24
CA MET A 82 -2.03 18.48 -7.79
C MET A 82 -3.12 17.60 -7.13
N PHE A 83 -2.87 17.14 -5.91
CA PHE A 83 -3.90 16.52 -5.07
C PHE A 83 -4.87 17.60 -4.57
N GLN A 84 -6.18 17.31 -4.59
CA GLN A 84 -7.20 18.23 -4.12
C GLN A 84 -7.33 18.21 -2.60
N GLY A 85 -7.04 17.07 -1.96
CA GLY A 85 -7.23 16.90 -0.52
C GLY A 85 -8.61 16.35 -0.15
N THR A 86 -9.31 15.68 -1.10
CA THR A 86 -10.63 15.10 -0.89
C THR A 86 -10.59 13.58 -1.16
N PRO A 87 -10.32 12.74 -0.15
CA PRO A 87 -10.04 11.31 -0.35
C PRO A 87 -11.12 10.53 -1.13
N ALA A 88 -12.39 10.91 -0.97
CA ALA A 88 -13.54 10.26 -1.61
C ALA A 88 -13.86 10.77 -3.03
N GLU A 89 -13.11 11.74 -3.55
CA GLU A 89 -13.34 12.29 -4.89
C GLU A 89 -13.06 11.23 -5.96
N VAL A 90 -14.03 10.99 -6.84
CA VAL A 90 -13.90 10.04 -7.94
C VAL A 90 -13.24 10.74 -9.13
N LEU A 91 -12.04 10.29 -9.50
CA LEU A 91 -11.27 10.82 -10.62
C LEU A 91 -11.67 10.17 -11.95
N VAL A 92 -11.96 8.87 -11.91
CA VAL A 92 -12.43 8.11 -13.07
C VAL A 92 -13.64 7.29 -12.64
N ALA A 93 -14.82 7.69 -13.13
CA ALA A 93 -16.04 6.95 -12.96
C ALA A 93 -16.12 5.83 -14.00
N VAL A 94 -16.57 4.66 -13.58
CA VAL A 94 -16.88 3.55 -14.48
C VAL A 94 -18.40 3.47 -14.68
N GLU A 95 -18.88 3.10 -15.87
CA GLU A 95 -20.30 3.18 -16.26
C GLU A 95 -21.25 2.32 -15.40
N LYS A 96 -20.71 1.37 -14.64
CA LYS A 96 -21.40 0.62 -13.57
C LYS A 96 -20.43 0.45 -12.40
N PRO A 97 -20.38 1.40 -11.46
CA PRO A 97 -19.55 1.24 -10.29
C PRO A 97 -20.22 0.23 -9.38
N GLU A 98 -19.58 -0.91 -9.16
CA GLU A 98 -19.92 -1.79 -8.05
C GLU A 98 -19.08 -1.34 -6.86
N ASP A 99 -19.72 -1.05 -5.73
CA ASP A 99 -18.98 -0.72 -4.51
C ASP A 99 -18.12 -1.92 -4.11
N ALA A 100 -16.97 -1.68 -3.48
CA ALA A 100 -16.04 -2.74 -3.08
C ALA A 100 -16.71 -3.86 -2.26
N ALA A 101 -17.73 -3.53 -1.47
CA ALA A 101 -18.52 -4.51 -0.72
C ALA A 101 -19.47 -5.34 -1.61
N GLU A 102 -20.06 -4.74 -2.64
CA GLU A 102 -20.91 -5.46 -3.61
C GLU A 102 -20.05 -6.32 -4.55
N ALA A 103 -18.87 -5.81 -4.90
CA ALA A 103 -17.84 -6.52 -5.63
C ALA A 103 -17.40 -7.80 -4.94
N GLU A 104 -17.02 -7.68 -3.68
CA GLU A 104 -16.53 -8.77 -2.86
C GLU A 104 -17.61 -9.82 -2.65
N LYS A 105 -18.86 -9.38 -2.40
CA LYS A 105 -20.01 -10.28 -2.31
C LYS A 105 -20.25 -11.04 -3.62
N ARG A 106 -20.18 -10.37 -4.77
CA ARG A 106 -20.38 -11.02 -6.07
C ARG A 106 -19.24 -11.98 -6.42
N ALA A 107 -17.99 -11.65 -6.07
CA ALA A 107 -16.85 -12.54 -6.22
C ALA A 107 -16.98 -13.79 -5.34
N GLN A 108 -17.44 -13.64 -4.10
CA GLN A 108 -17.76 -14.76 -3.21
C GLN A 108 -18.90 -15.62 -3.76
N GLU A 109 -19.96 -15.00 -4.30
CA GLU A 109 -21.08 -15.71 -4.94
C GLU A 109 -20.63 -16.45 -6.21
N ALA A 110 -19.73 -15.87 -7.00
CA ALA A 110 -19.15 -16.52 -8.19
C ALA A 110 -18.24 -17.70 -7.81
N ALA A 111 -17.36 -17.53 -6.83
CA ALA A 111 -16.50 -18.60 -6.32
C ALA A 111 -17.32 -19.72 -5.67
N ALA A 112 -18.41 -19.40 -4.97
CA ALA A 112 -19.32 -20.40 -4.41
C ALA A 112 -20.08 -21.17 -5.51
N ARG A 113 -20.47 -20.51 -6.61
CA ARG A 113 -21.05 -21.19 -7.78
C ARG A 113 -20.04 -22.10 -8.48
N GLU A 114 -18.79 -21.67 -8.59
CA GLU A 114 -17.72 -22.47 -9.17
C GLU A 114 -17.37 -23.69 -8.28
N ALA A 115 -17.34 -23.51 -6.95
CA ALA A 115 -17.13 -24.60 -6.01
C ALA A 115 -18.31 -25.58 -5.92
N ALA A 116 -19.53 -25.15 -6.27
CA ALA A 116 -20.72 -25.99 -6.32
C ALA A 116 -20.96 -26.64 -7.70
N ARG A 117 -20.06 -26.43 -8.66
CA ARG A 117 -20.18 -26.93 -10.02
C ARG A 117 -19.80 -28.42 -10.09
N ASP A 118 -20.67 -29.24 -10.66
CA ASP A 118 -20.49 -30.69 -10.78
C ASP A 118 -19.45 -31.01 -11.87
N GLU A 119 -18.55 -31.98 -11.64
CA GLU A 119 -17.36 -32.26 -12.48
C GLU A 119 -17.69 -32.63 -13.95
N LEU A 120 -18.95 -32.94 -14.24
CA LEU A 120 -19.44 -33.37 -15.56
C LEU A 120 -20.17 -32.26 -16.36
N GLU A 121 -20.27 -31.05 -15.83
CA GLU A 121 -21.01 -29.95 -16.45
C GLU A 121 -20.15 -29.19 -17.49
N SER A 122 -20.60 -29.14 -18.75
CA SER A 122 -19.84 -28.59 -19.90
C SER A 122 -19.34 -27.16 -19.67
N THR A 123 -18.05 -26.90 -19.92
CA THR A 123 -17.44 -25.57 -19.91
C THR A 123 -18.01 -24.70 -21.03
N GLU A 124 -19.04 -23.93 -20.72
CA GLU A 124 -19.27 -22.67 -21.43
C GLU A 124 -18.05 -21.77 -21.19
N GLU A 125 -17.46 -21.24 -22.27
CA GLU A 125 -16.38 -20.26 -22.21
C GLU A 125 -16.92 -18.97 -21.56
N ILE A 126 -16.79 -18.87 -20.24
CA ILE A 126 -17.13 -17.66 -19.50
C ILE A 126 -16.16 -16.57 -19.97
N ASP A 127 -16.69 -15.52 -20.60
CA ASP A 127 -15.92 -14.34 -20.99
C ASP A 127 -15.14 -13.82 -19.76
N PRO A 128 -13.80 -13.86 -19.76
CA PRO A 128 -12.98 -13.47 -18.60
C PRO A 128 -13.28 -12.06 -18.10
N ASN A 129 -13.78 -11.18 -18.98
CA ASN A 129 -14.13 -9.80 -18.65
C ASN A 129 -15.45 -9.65 -17.86
N SER A 130 -16.26 -10.71 -17.74
CA SER A 130 -17.52 -10.70 -17.01
C SER A 130 -17.35 -10.86 -15.49
N LEU A 131 -16.22 -11.40 -15.05
CA LEU A 131 -15.85 -11.58 -13.63
C LEU A 131 -15.10 -10.37 -13.05
N ILE A 132 -14.67 -9.42 -13.89
CA ILE A 132 -13.92 -8.25 -13.42
C ILE A 132 -14.90 -7.25 -12.81
N VAL A 133 -14.89 -7.16 -11.48
CA VAL A 133 -15.67 -6.15 -10.77
C VAL A 133 -15.10 -4.77 -11.09
N ARG A 134 -15.90 -3.87 -11.63
CA ARG A 134 -15.44 -2.52 -11.99
C ARG A 134 -15.54 -1.58 -10.80
N ILE A 135 -14.37 -1.14 -10.31
CA ILE A 135 -14.27 -0.22 -9.16
C ILE A 135 -13.90 1.18 -9.67
N ASN A 136 -14.56 2.21 -9.10
CA ASN A 136 -14.22 3.61 -9.36
C ASN A 136 -12.81 3.94 -8.89
N PHE A 137 -12.11 4.79 -9.64
CA PHE A 137 -10.80 5.29 -9.24
C PHE A 137 -10.97 6.57 -8.43
N LYS A 138 -10.64 6.51 -7.14
CA LYS A 138 -10.75 7.64 -6.20
C LYS A 138 -9.40 8.35 -6.02
N GLU A 139 -9.43 9.56 -5.46
CA GLU A 139 -8.19 10.29 -5.11
C GLU A 139 -7.33 9.50 -4.12
N ILE A 140 -7.95 8.76 -3.19
CA ILE A 140 -7.22 7.90 -2.25
C ILE A 140 -6.42 6.78 -2.95
N ASP A 141 -6.95 6.21 -4.03
CA ASP A 141 -6.26 5.17 -4.79
C ASP A 141 -5.04 5.76 -5.50
N ARG A 142 -5.22 6.93 -6.12
CA ARG A 142 -4.14 7.71 -6.72
C ARG A 142 -3.04 8.03 -5.70
N LEU A 143 -3.42 8.45 -4.50
CA LEU A 143 -2.49 8.72 -3.41
C LEU A 143 -1.71 7.47 -3.03
N HIS A 144 -2.38 6.32 -2.92
CA HIS A 144 -1.75 5.03 -2.60
C HIS A 144 -0.70 4.64 -3.65
N TYR A 145 -1.04 4.74 -4.94
CA TYR A 145 -0.09 4.48 -6.03
C TYR A 145 1.14 5.39 -5.96
N HIS A 146 0.92 6.68 -5.70
CA HIS A 146 2.01 7.66 -5.64
C HIS A 146 2.95 7.40 -4.45
N VAL A 147 2.39 7.12 -3.27
CA VAL A 147 3.16 6.74 -2.07
C VAL A 147 4.00 5.48 -2.34
N ARG A 148 3.41 4.45 -2.95
CA ARG A 148 4.12 3.20 -3.28
C ARG A 148 5.23 3.41 -4.30
N ALA A 149 5.02 4.25 -5.30
CA ALA A 149 6.05 4.59 -6.29
C ALA A 149 7.24 5.29 -5.63
N ILE A 150 6.98 6.34 -4.83
CA ILE A 150 8.03 7.05 -4.09
C ILE A 150 8.74 6.11 -3.11
N GLU A 151 8.01 5.28 -2.38
CA GLU A 151 8.61 4.32 -1.46
C GLU A 151 9.55 3.35 -2.19
N ASN A 152 9.11 2.82 -3.33
CA ASN A 152 9.91 1.91 -4.13
C ASN A 152 11.18 2.60 -4.66
N ASP A 153 11.12 3.87 -5.03
CA ASP A 153 12.24 4.54 -5.69
C ASP A 153 13.19 5.24 -4.70
N CYS A 154 12.69 5.65 -3.53
CA CYS A 154 13.41 6.55 -2.63
C CYS A 154 13.73 5.98 -1.26
N HIS A 155 13.19 4.82 -0.84
CA HIS A 155 13.54 4.27 0.46
C HIS A 155 14.98 3.78 0.47
N ILE A 156 15.84 4.48 1.21
CA ILE A 156 17.26 4.16 1.38
C ILE A 156 17.57 3.79 2.83
N ILE A 157 18.53 2.88 2.99
CA ILE A 157 19.07 2.47 4.28
C ILE A 157 20.60 2.46 4.23
N PRO A 158 21.29 2.70 5.35
CA PRO A 158 22.73 2.46 5.42
C PRO A 158 23.06 0.98 5.22
N GLN A 159 24.17 0.70 4.55
CA GLN A 159 24.68 -0.66 4.45
C GLN A 159 25.02 -1.23 5.82
N GLY A 160 24.62 -2.48 6.06
CA GLY A 160 24.77 -3.14 7.36
C GLY A 160 23.67 -2.82 8.38
N ALA A 161 22.74 -1.91 8.09
CA ALA A 161 21.61 -1.59 8.97
C ALA A 161 20.56 -2.73 9.08
N MET A 162 20.53 -3.63 8.09
CA MET A 162 19.63 -4.79 8.06
C MET A 162 20.43 -6.10 8.06
N LYS A 163 19.86 -7.14 8.65
CA LYS A 163 20.40 -8.51 8.68
C LYS A 163 19.37 -9.51 8.17
N LEU A 164 19.83 -10.60 7.56
CA LEU A 164 18.98 -11.74 7.21
C LEU A 164 19.08 -12.78 8.33
N THR A 165 17.94 -13.24 8.85
CA THR A 165 17.88 -14.27 9.88
C THR A 165 17.94 -15.68 9.27
N PRO A 166 18.24 -16.73 10.05
CA PRO A 166 18.18 -18.12 9.57
C PRO A 166 16.80 -18.57 9.06
N LYS A 167 15.73 -17.84 9.41
CA LYS A 167 14.37 -18.06 8.91
C LYS A 167 14.12 -17.42 7.54
N HIS A 168 15.15 -16.82 6.93
CA HIS A 168 15.04 -16.01 5.72
C HIS A 168 14.14 -14.77 5.89
N GLU A 169 14.11 -14.19 7.09
CA GLU A 169 13.41 -12.93 7.36
C GLU A 169 14.44 -11.80 7.46
N VAL A 170 14.15 -10.65 6.87
CA VAL A 170 14.99 -9.44 7.01
C VAL A 170 14.58 -8.71 8.29
N HIS A 171 15.55 -8.39 9.14
CA HIS A 171 15.36 -7.68 10.40
C HIS A 171 16.37 -6.54 10.57
N ARG A 172 16.08 -5.59 11.46
CA ARG A 172 17.06 -4.57 11.87
C ARG A 172 18.30 -5.23 12.47
N ASN A 173 19.48 -4.73 12.11
CA ASN A 173 20.72 -5.19 12.72
C ASN A 173 20.98 -4.46 14.04
N GLU A 174 20.73 -5.13 15.17
CA GLU A 174 20.94 -4.57 16.51
C GLU A 174 22.41 -4.21 16.81
N ALA A 175 23.37 -4.79 16.08
CA ALA A 175 24.79 -4.49 16.24
C ALA A 175 25.23 -3.26 15.42
N PHE A 176 24.36 -2.72 14.56
CA PHE A 176 24.66 -1.56 13.74
C PHE A 176 24.55 -0.27 14.55
N ASN A 177 25.66 0.46 14.68
CA ASN A 177 25.75 1.69 15.47
C ASN A 177 25.85 2.96 14.61
N GLY A 178 25.53 2.86 13.32
CA GLY A 178 25.65 3.96 12.36
C GLY A 178 26.92 3.89 11.51
N LEU A 179 26.92 4.70 10.45
CA LEU A 179 28.10 4.92 9.61
C LEU A 179 29.04 5.94 10.29
N PRO A 180 30.36 5.83 10.08
CA PRO A 180 31.29 6.86 10.50
C PRO A 180 31.11 8.14 9.67
N ASP A 181 31.50 9.28 10.23
CA ASP A 181 31.25 10.62 9.66
C ASP A 181 31.73 10.78 8.20
N GLY A 182 32.88 10.19 7.86
CA GLY A 182 33.41 10.23 6.49
C GLY A 182 32.61 9.43 5.46
N GLU A 183 31.80 8.46 5.90
CA GLU A 183 30.99 7.59 5.04
C GLU A 183 29.55 8.08 4.91
N CYS A 184 29.04 8.82 5.90
CA CYS A 184 27.66 9.33 5.94
C CYS A 184 27.25 10.16 4.72
N PHE A 185 28.19 10.84 4.05
CA PHE A 185 27.90 11.69 2.90
C PHE A 185 28.15 11.02 1.54
N SER A 186 28.63 9.77 1.53
CA SER A 186 28.86 9.03 0.30
C SER A 186 27.70 8.05 0.03
N LEU A 187 27.10 8.16 -1.16
CA LEU A 187 25.98 7.32 -1.59
C LEU A 187 26.34 5.83 -1.67
N GLU A 188 27.64 5.49 -1.75
CA GLU A 188 28.10 4.10 -1.85
C GLU A 188 27.83 3.28 -0.57
N PHE A 189 27.63 3.94 0.57
CA PHE A 189 27.30 3.31 1.85
C PHE A 189 25.80 3.22 2.11
N TYR A 190 24.98 3.53 1.12
CA TYR A 190 23.53 3.40 1.18
C TYR A 190 23.04 2.40 0.14
N SER A 191 21.91 1.76 0.42
CA SER A 191 21.24 0.86 -0.50
C SER A 191 19.72 1.09 -0.46
N HIS A 192 19.05 0.73 -1.55
CA HIS A 192 17.58 0.78 -1.58
C HIS A 192 17.00 -0.35 -0.72
N PHE A 193 16.02 -0.01 0.11
CA PHE A 193 15.28 -0.98 0.91
C PHE A 193 13.96 -1.32 0.24
N ARG A 194 14.03 -2.19 -0.77
CA ARG A 194 12.91 -2.66 -1.56
C ARG A 194 13.17 -4.08 -2.04
N ASN A 195 12.11 -4.79 -2.39
CA ASN A 195 12.27 -6.04 -3.10
C ASN A 195 12.83 -5.78 -4.51
N VAL A 196 13.72 -6.65 -4.98
CA VAL A 196 14.23 -6.61 -6.35
C VAL A 196 13.13 -7.20 -7.24
N GLN A 197 12.46 -6.35 -8.02
CA GLN A 197 11.47 -6.78 -9.02
C GLN A 197 12.15 -7.38 -10.24
#